data_AF-A0A166U7Z9-F1
#
_entry.id   AF-A0A166U7Z9-F1
#
_cell.length_a   1.000
_cell.length_b   1.000
_cell.length_c   1.000
_cell.angle_alpha   90.00
_cell.angle_beta   90.00
_cell.angle_gamma   90.00
#
_symmetry.space_group_name_H-M   'P 1'
#
loop_
_entity.id
_entity.type
_entity.pdbx_description
1 polymer ?
#
loop_
_entity_poly.entity_id
_entity_poly.type
_entity_poly.pdbx_seq_one_letter_code
_entity_poly.pdbx_strand_id
1 'polypeptide(L)' 'MNEVAEYDQDRVIELHNYCTSVYEEGDARSALITMLQSLQHAKNGVDIVSETRVKTHFARPNCVSFKHVAV' A
#
# COMPACT_ATOMS: atom_id res chain seq x y z
N MET A 1 -11.07 3.48 1.09
CA MET A 1 -10.37 2.33 0.45
C MET A 1 -10.94 1.00 0.89
N ASN A 2 -11.35 0.84 2.16
CA ASN A 2 -12.02 -0.39 2.63
C ASN A 2 -13.23 -0.79 1.80
N GLU A 3 -14.16 0.13 1.56
CA GLU A 3 -15.36 -0.16 0.75
C GLU A 3 -15.00 -0.75 -0.62
N VAL A 4 -14.13 -0.09 -1.39
CA VAL A 4 -13.69 -0.58 -2.71
C VAL A 4 -13.01 -1.95 -2.60
N ALA A 5 -12.13 -2.14 -1.61
CA ALA A 5 -11.44 -3.41 -1.39
C ALA A 5 -12.37 -4.55 -0.90
N GLU A 6 -13.51 -4.22 -0.29
CA GLU A 6 -14.51 -5.20 0.19
C GLU A 6 -15.49 -5.60 -0.91
N TYR A 7 -15.87 -4.65 -1.78
CA TYR A 7 -16.81 -4.88 -2.88
C TYR A 7 -16.15 -5.44 -4.14
N ASP A 8 -14.85 -5.26 -4.33
CA ASP A 8 -14.11 -5.81 -5.48
C ASP A 8 -13.76 -7.30 -5.29
N GLN A 9 -14.79 -8.15 -5.21
CA GLN A 9 -14.62 -9.59 -5.00
C GLN A 9 -13.90 -10.28 -6.17
N ASP A 10 -14.12 -9.77 -7.39
CA ASP A 10 -13.53 -10.29 -8.62
C ASP A 10 -12.12 -9.71 -8.90
N ARG A 11 -11.60 -8.86 -8.02
CA ARG A 11 -10.28 -8.21 -8.12
C ARG A 11 -10.08 -7.46 -9.46
N VAL A 12 -11.13 -6.81 -9.93
CA VAL A 12 -11.13 -6.02 -11.17
C VAL A 12 -10.39 -4.69 -10.96
N ILE A 13 -10.28 -4.22 -9.71
CA ILE A 13 -9.70 -2.94 -9.34
C ILE A 13 -8.36 -3.16 -8.64
N GLU A 14 -7.28 -2.72 -9.27
CA GLU A 14 -5.96 -2.75 -8.67
C GLU A 14 -5.73 -1.49 -7.80
N LEU A 15 -5.53 -1.67 -6.49
CA LEU A 15 -5.33 -0.57 -5.54
C LEU A 15 -3.86 -0.48 -5.10
N HIS A 16 -3.24 0.66 -5.33
CA HIS A 16 -1.87 0.98 -4.90
C HIS A 16 -1.84 2.29 -4.11
N ASN A 17 -1.55 2.19 -2.81
CA ASN A 17 -1.52 3.36 -1.93
C ASN A 17 -0.08 3.82 -1.74
N TYR A 18 0.17 5.12 -1.92
CA TYR A 18 1.48 5.72 -1.67
C TYR A 18 1.35 6.89 -0.68
N CYS A 19 2.06 6.81 0.44
CA CYS A 19 2.16 7.90 1.40
C CYS A 19 3.51 8.61 1.23
N THR A 20 3.49 9.68 0.44
CA THR A 20 4.70 10.43 0.07
C THR A 20 5.06 11.52 1.06
N SER A 21 4.16 11.92 1.96
CA SER A 21 4.41 12.98 2.95
C SER A 21 5.41 12.59 4.03
N VAL A 22 5.57 11.29 4.27
CA VAL A 22 6.56 10.72 5.22
C VAL A 22 7.71 10.04 4.50
N TYR A 23 7.76 10.14 3.17
CA TYR A 23 8.82 9.58 2.35
C TYR A 23 9.73 10.71 1.86
N GLU A 24 11.00 10.63 2.25
CA GLU A 24 12.10 11.26 1.55
C GLU A 24 13.14 10.18 1.22
N GLU A 25 13.92 10.38 0.17
CA GLU A 25 14.96 9.44 -0.21
C GLU A 25 15.98 9.29 0.92
N GLY A 26 16.10 8.08 1.48
CA GLY A 26 16.95 7.81 2.64
C GLY A 26 16.34 8.15 4.01
N ASP A 27 15.04 8.49 4.10
CA ASP A 27 14.39 8.77 5.38
C ASP A 27 14.28 7.51 6.25
N ALA A 28 15.00 7.48 7.37
CA ALA A 28 14.97 6.41 8.35
C ALA A 28 13.56 6.15 8.93
N ARG A 29 12.70 7.18 9.00
CA ARG A 29 11.30 7.03 9.45
C ARG A 29 10.52 6.18 8.46
N SER A 30 10.64 6.45 7.16
CA SER A 30 9.96 5.67 6.12
C SER A 30 10.40 4.20 6.13
N ALA A 31 11.68 3.93 6.40
CA ALA A 31 12.21 2.59 6.57
C ALA A 31 11.63 1.88 7.80
N LEU A 32 11.64 2.54 8.96
CA LEU A 32 11.06 2.00 10.20
C LEU A 32 9.57 1.72 10.05
N ILE A 33 8.80 2.66 9.50
CA ILE A 33 7.36 2.50 9.27
C ILE A 33 7.12 1.35 8.28
N THR A 34 7.94 1.19 7.24
CA THR A 34 7.84 0.07 6.30
C THR A 34 8.10 -1.29 6.96
N MET A 35 9.06 -1.37 7.88
CA MET A 35 9.33 -2.59 8.65
C MET A 35 8.14 -2.92 9.56
N LEU A 36 7.65 -1.95 10.33
CA LEU A 36 6.48 -2.11 11.18
C LEU A 36 5.24 -2.51 10.39
N GLN A 37 5.02 -1.86 9.25
CA GLN A 37 3.94 -2.15 8.32
C GLN A 37 4.00 -3.60 7.82
N SER A 38 5.19 -4.13 7.56
CA SER A 38 5.36 -5.52 7.12
C SER A 38 5.06 -6.53 8.23
N LEU A 39 5.44 -6.22 9.49
CA LEU A 39 5.11 -7.04 10.64
C LEU A 39 3.61 -7.03 10.95
N GLN A 40 2.98 -5.85 10.94
CA GLN A 40 1.55 -5.70 11.23
C GLN A 40 0.69 -6.39 10.17
N HIS A 41 1.03 -6.21 8.89
CA HIS A 41 0.28 -6.84 7.81
C HIS A 41 0.45 -8.37 7.83
N ALA A 42 1.63 -8.89 8.20
CA ALA A 42 1.82 -10.33 8.41
C ALA A 42 1.00 -10.89 9.59
N LYS A 43 0.79 -10.10 10.64
CA LYS A 43 0.06 -10.51 11.84
C LYS A 43 -1.46 -10.41 11.69
N ASN A 44 -1.94 -9.28 11.18
CA ASN A 44 -3.35 -8.90 11.20
C ASN A 44 -3.95 -8.70 9.80
N GLY A 45 -3.13 -8.64 8.74
CA GLY A 45 -3.59 -8.40 7.37
C GLY A 45 -4.09 -6.98 7.10
N VAL A 46 -3.75 -6.01 7.95
CA VAL A 46 -4.19 -4.61 7.83
C VAL A 46 -3.01 -3.64 7.79
N ASP A 47 -3.24 -2.50 7.15
CA ASP A 47 -2.33 -1.39 6.99
C ASP A 47 -2.29 -0.50 8.23
N ILE A 48 -1.08 -0.12 8.66
CA ILE A 48 -0.84 0.63 9.90
C ILE A 48 -1.31 2.08 9.83
N VAL A 49 -1.41 2.66 8.63
CA VAL A 49 -1.80 4.07 8.45
C VAL A 49 -3.28 4.19 8.14
N SER A 50 -3.77 3.37 7.21
CA SER A 50 -5.12 3.48 6.67
C SER A 50 -6.11 2.49 7.30
N GLU A 51 -5.63 1.56 8.14
CA GLU A 51 -6.43 0.47 8.72
C GLU A 51 -7.21 -0.34 7.67
N THR A 52 -6.62 -0.45 6.47
CA THR A 52 -7.22 -1.17 5.34
C THR A 52 -6.47 -2.45 4.99
N ARG A 53 -7.08 -3.34 4.21
CA ARG A 53 -6.40 -4.56 3.71
C ARG A 53 -5.34 -4.24 2.64
N VAL A 54 -5.41 -3.06 2.02
CA VAL A 54 -4.48 -2.59 0.99
C VAL A 54 -3.25 -1.99 1.65
N LYS A 55 -2.07 -2.52 1.32
CA LYS A 55 -0.80 -2.07 1.90
C LYS A 55 -0.40 -0.69 1.35
N THR A 56 -0.08 0.25 2.24
CA THR A 56 0.51 1.54 1.90
C THR A 56 2.01 1.39 1.64
N HIS A 57 2.47 1.98 0.54
CA HIS A 57 3.88 2.11 0.18
C HIS A 57 4.41 3.48 0.60
N PHE A 58 5.49 3.51 1.37
CA PHE A 58 6.19 4.73 1.76
C PHE A 58 7.34 5.00 0.79
N ALA A 59 6.98 5.28 -0.46
CA ALA A 59 7.92 5.47 -1.56
C ALA A 59 7.32 6.39 -2.62
N ARG A 60 8.12 6.79 -3.62
CA ARG A 60 7.56 7.41 -4.83
C ARG A 60 6.67 6.40 -5.57
N PRO A 61 5.52 6.82 -6.09
CA PRO A 61 4.69 5.96 -6.93
C PRO A 61 5.48 5.53 -8.17
N ASN A 62 5.46 4.24 -8.48
CA ASN A 62 6.10 3.72 -9.68
C ASN A 62 5.08 3.61 -10.82
N CYS A 63 5.12 4.56 -11.75
CA CYS A 63 4.19 4.62 -12.89
C CYS A 63 4.54 3.61 -14.01
N VAL A 64 5.74 3.02 -14.03
CA VAL A 64 6.15 2.10 -15.10
C VAL A 64 5.66 0.66 -14.91
N SER A 65 4.94 0.38 -13.82
CA SER A 65 4.51 -0.96 -13.40
C SER A 65 3.06 -1.32 -13.77
N PHE A 66 2.30 -0.45 -14.44
CA PHE A 66 0.96 -0.80 -14.95
C PHE A 66 1.07 -1.75 -16.13
N LYS A 67 1.41 -3.02 -15.86
CA LYS A 67 1.56 -4.08 -16.86
C LYS A 67 0.29 -4.92 -17.06
N HIS A 68 -0.72 -4.73 -16.21
CA HIS A 68 -2.04 -5.35 -16.33
C HIS A 68 -3.10 -4.29 -16.61
N VAL A 69 -3.02 -3.65 -17.78
CA VAL A 69 -4.21 -3.01 -18.34
C VAL A 69 -5.00 -4.14 -18.99
N ALA A 70 -6.23 -4.37 -18.51
CA ALA A 70 -7.11 -5.42 -18.98
C ALA A 70 -7.18 -5.44 -20.52
N VAL A 71 -6.94 -6.62 -21.10
CA VAL A 71 -7.24 -6.96 -22.50
C VAL A 71 -8.62 -7.59 -22.55
#